data_AF-A0A968UCF9-F1
#
_entry.id   AF-A0A968UCF9-F1
#
_cell.length_a   1.000
_cell.length_b   1.000
_cell.length_c   1.000
_cell.angle_alpha   90.00
_cell.angle_beta   90.00
_cell.angle_gamma   90.00
#
_symmetry.space_group_name_H-M   'P 1'
#
loop_
_entity.id
_entity.type
_entity.pdbx_description
1 polymer ?
#
loop_
_entity_poly.entity_id
_entity_poly.type
_entity_poly.pdbx_seq_one_letter_code
_entity_poly.pdbx_strand_id
1 'polypeptide(L)' 'MTGKSVADLIKAISQACASLPVLDERSADDILGYNDIGLPE' A
#
# COMPACT_ATOMS: atom_id res chain seq x y z
N MET A 1 -14.90 -27.53 -10.62
CA MET A 1 -14.48 -26.75 -9.44
C MET A 1 -14.10 -25.36 -9.94
N THR A 2 -14.92 -24.35 -9.73
CA THR A 2 -14.58 -22.97 -10.10
C THR A 2 -13.67 -22.41 -9.02
N GLY A 3 -12.37 -22.30 -9.33
CA GLY A 3 -11.42 -21.59 -8.47
C GLY A 3 -11.80 -20.12 -8.32
N LYS A 4 -11.30 -19.47 -7.26
CA LYS A 4 -11.45 -18.02 -7.09
C LYS A 4 -10.91 -17.29 -8.32
N SER A 5 -11.63 -16.27 -8.77
CA SER A 5 -11.13 -15.43 -9.86
C SER A 5 -9.90 -14.64 -9.41
N VAL A 6 -9.09 -14.17 -10.35
CA VAL A 6 -7.97 -13.26 -10.05
C VAL A 6 -8.47 -12.01 -9.32
N ALA A 7 -9.65 -11.49 -9.70
CA ALA A 7 -10.27 -10.35 -9.03
C ALA A 7 -10.58 -10.63 -7.54
N ASP A 8 -11.09 -11.82 -7.23
CA ASP A 8 -11.36 -12.22 -5.84
C ASP A 8 -10.07 -12.34 -5.02
N LEU A 9 -9.00 -12.83 -5.65
CA LEU A 9 -7.69 -12.94 -4.99
C LEU A 9 -7.08 -11.57 -4.71
N ILE A 10 -7.14 -10.64 -5.67
CA ILE A 10 -6.67 -9.25 -5.48
C ILE A 10 -7.46 -8.61 -4.34
N LYS A 11 -8.79 -8.73 -4.34
CA LYS A 11 -9.65 -8.16 -3.30
C LYS A 11 -9.29 -8.72 -1.91
N ALA A 12 -9.05 -10.03 -1.80
CA ALA A 12 -8.67 -10.64 -0.54
C ALA A 12 -7.33 -10.09 0.00
N ILE A 13 -6.33 -9.89 -0.88
CA ILE A 13 -5.04 -9.31 -0.50
C ILE A 13 -5.22 -7.84 -0.08
N SER A 14 -5.95 -7.05 -0.85
CA SER A 14 -6.22 -5.64 -0.52
C SER A 14 -6.88 -5.49 0.85
N GLN A 15 -7.87 -6.34 1.16
CA GLN A 15 -8.54 -6.33 2.46
C GLN A 15 -7.60 -6.74 3.60
N ALA A 16 -6.77 -7.75 3.39
CA ALA A 16 -5.79 -8.17 4.39
C ALA A 16 -4.79 -7.05 4.71
N CYS A 17 -4.21 -6.42 3.69
CA CYS A 17 -3.29 -5.29 3.87
C CYS A 17 -3.94 -4.10 4.56
N ALA A 18 -5.18 -3.75 4.18
CA ALA A 18 -5.91 -2.63 4.79
C ALA A 18 -6.31 -2.85 6.25
N SER A 19 -6.32 -4.10 6.71
CA SER A 19 -6.63 -4.46 8.10
C SER A 19 -5.43 -4.39 9.05
N LEU A 20 -4.22 -4.20 8.51
CA LEU A 20 -3.01 -4.09 9.31
C LEU A 20 -3.00 -2.75 10.06
N PRO A 21 -2.40 -2.70 11.27
CA PRO A 21 -2.24 -1.45 12.00
C PRO A 21 -1.35 -0.49 11.21
N VAL A 22 -1.70 0.80 11.23
CA VAL A 22 -0.83 1.85 10.70
C VAL A 22 0.31 2.04 11.69
N LEU A 23 1.54 1.74 11.27
CA LEU A 23 2.75 1.89 12.09
C LEU A 23 3.44 3.24 11.86
N ASP A 24 3.20 3.85 10.71
CA ASP A 24 3.78 5.12 10.28
C ASP A 24 2.69 5.89 9.52
N GLU A 25 2.24 7.00 10.09
CA GLU A 25 1.17 7.84 9.54
C GLU A 25 1.72 9.00 8.67
N ARG A 26 3.04 9.04 8.46
CA ARG A 26 3.65 10.04 7.58
C ARG A 26 3.05 9.95 6.17
N SER A 27 2.97 11.12 5.52
CA SER A 27 2.55 11.17 4.12
C SER A 27 3.56 10.42 3.23
N ALA A 28 3.16 10.10 2.00
CA ALA A 28 4.09 9.48 1.04
C ALA A 28 5.35 10.34 0.84
N ASP A 29 5.18 11.66 0.78
CA ASP A 29 6.28 12.61 0.57
C ASP A 29 7.22 12.62 1.78
N ASP A 30 6.68 12.63 3.01
CA ASP A 30 7.45 12.56 4.25
C ASP A 30 8.17 11.21 4.45
N ILE A 31 7.62 10.12 3.92
CA ILE A 31 8.24 8.79 3.96
C ILE A 31 9.39 8.71 2.97
N LEU A 32 9.19 9.23 1.75
CA LEU A 32 10.21 9.25 0.72
C LEU A 32 11.35 10.21 1.09
N GLY A 33 11.04 11.34 1.72
CA GLY A 33 12.02 12.35 2.14
C GLY A 33 12.74 13.00 0.95
N TYR A 34 12.13 12.95 -0.24
CA TYR A 34 12.62 13.59 -1.44
C TYR A 34 11.77 14.81 -1.75
N ASN A 35 12.42 15.92 -2.12
CA ASN A 35 11.73 17.06 -2.71
C ASN A 35 11.21 16.73 -4.12
N ASP A 36 10.49 17.68 -4.72
CA ASP A 36 9.83 17.53 -6.03
C ASP A 36 10.79 17.19 -7.19
N ILE A 37 12.10 17.42 -7.03
CA ILE A 37 13.13 17.07 -8.03
C ILE A 37 13.87 15.76 -7.72
N GLY A 38 13.43 15.02 -6.70
CA GLY A 38 13.99 13.73 -6.32
C GLY A 38 15.30 13.80 -5.53
N LEU A 39 15.59 14.93 -4.89
CA LEU A 39 16.75 15.08 -3.99
C LEU A 39 16.30 15.00 -2.52
N PRO A 40 17.14 14.45 -1.63
CA PRO A 40 16.86 14.51 -0.19
C PRO A 40 16.71 15.96 0.29
N GLU A 41 15.77 16.21 1.19
CA GLU A 41 15.73 17.43 2.02
C GLU A 41 16.54 17.28 3.31
#